data_AF-A0A933YXS4-F1
#
_entry.id   AF-A0A933YXS4-F1
#
_cell.length_a   1.000
_cell.length_b   1.000
_cell.length_c   1.000
_cell.angle_alpha   90.00
_cell.angle_beta   90.00
_cell.angle_gamma   90.00
#
_symmetry.space_group_name_H-M   'P 1'
#
loop_
_entity.id
_entity.type
_entity.pdbx_description
1 polymer ?
#
loop_
_entity_poly.entity_id
_entity_poly.type
_entity_poly.pdbx_seq_one_letter_code
_entity_poly.pdbx_strand_id
1 'polypeptide(L)'
;MGDLGLIDGAVVMDLNLRLHGFGAKLLYGPQEFHVATLSAVTGRLRKTVSLGELGGMRHQSAARFVNTNRGCDVFVVSQDGRLSMFSWSEHLQTVAVVQHLEHFIWEQQAG
;
A
#
# COMPACT_ATOMS: atom_id res chain seq x y z
N MET A 1 -10.26 -18.25 -16.75
CA MET A 1 -10.24 -17.30 -15.62
C MET A 1 -9.14 -16.29 -15.89
N GLY A 2 -9.47 -15.17 -16.54
CA GLY A 2 -8.53 -14.10 -16.89
C GLY A 2 -9.31 -12.79 -16.88
N ASP A 3 -8.62 -11.68 -16.61
CA ASP A 3 -9.12 -10.29 -16.63
C ASP A 3 -9.70 -9.65 -15.37
N LEU A 4 -9.24 -10.03 -14.18
CA LEU A 4 -9.37 -9.13 -13.02
C LEU A 4 -8.34 -7.97 -13.04
N GLY A 5 -7.34 -8.04 -13.92
CA GLY A 5 -6.29 -7.02 -14.08
C GLY A 5 -6.50 -6.00 -15.21
N LEU A 6 -7.59 -6.10 -15.98
CA LEU A 6 -7.89 -5.18 -17.08
C LEU A 6 -8.67 -3.92 -16.66
N ILE A 7 -9.11 -3.85 -15.40
CA ILE A 7 -9.86 -2.71 -14.87
C ILE A 7 -8.88 -1.84 -14.09
N ASP A 8 -8.60 -0.64 -14.59
CA ASP A 8 -7.82 0.37 -13.87
C ASP A 8 -8.56 0.83 -12.60
N GLY A 9 -7.82 1.15 -11.56
CA GLY A 9 -8.35 1.50 -10.23
C GLY A 9 -8.12 0.43 -9.17
N ALA A 10 -8.88 0.51 -8.08
CA ALA A 10 -8.72 -0.30 -6.89
C ALA A 10 -9.86 -1.31 -6.71
N VAL A 11 -9.53 -2.42 -6.04
CA VAL A 11 -10.51 -3.36 -5.48
C VAL A 11 -10.78 -2.93 -4.05
N VAL A 12 -12.06 -2.88 -3.67
CA VAL A 12 -12.48 -2.48 -2.31
C VAL A 12 -13.06 -3.69 -1.60
N MET A 13 -12.57 -3.96 -0.41
CA MET A 13 -13.01 -5.06 0.44
C MET A 13 -12.99 -4.66 1.91
N ASP A 14 -13.78 -5.34 2.74
CA ASP A 14 -13.73 -5.17 4.19
C ASP A 14 -12.78 -6.17 4.86
N LEU A 15 -12.65 -6.06 6.19
CA LEU A 15 -11.79 -6.92 7.01
C LEU A 15 -12.28 -8.37 7.10
N ASN A 16 -13.53 -8.65 6.72
CA ASN A 16 -14.06 -10.01 6.58
C ASN A 16 -13.81 -10.57 5.17
N LEU A 17 -12.96 -9.91 4.38
CA LEU A 17 -12.63 -10.22 3.00
C LEU A 17 -13.84 -10.20 2.06
N ARG A 18 -14.92 -9.48 2.42
CA ARG A 18 -16.07 -9.30 1.53
C ARG A 18 -15.73 -8.23 0.51
N LEU A 19 -15.87 -8.59 -0.76
CA LEU A 19 -15.65 -7.71 -1.89
C LEU A 19 -16.84 -6.74 -2.05
N HIS A 20 -16.55 -5.43 -2.09
CA HIS A 20 -17.52 -4.35 -2.29
C HIS A 20 -17.52 -3.81 -3.72
N GLY A 21 -16.40 -3.91 -4.45
CA GLY A 21 -16.35 -3.48 -5.86
C GLY A 21 -14.96 -3.49 -6.49
N PHE A 22 -14.92 -3.19 -7.79
CA PHE A 22 -13.72 -3.10 -8.64
C PHE A 22 -13.66 -1.75 -9.36
N GLY A 23 -12.47 -1.36 -9.82
CA GLY A 23 -12.27 -0.15 -10.61
C GLY A 23 -12.48 1.16 -9.84
N ALA A 24 -12.35 1.11 -8.51
CA ALA A 24 -12.56 2.28 -7.68
C ALA A 24 -11.45 3.31 -7.92
N LYS A 25 -11.84 4.57 -8.12
CA LYS A 25 -10.91 5.71 -8.15
C LYS A 25 -10.64 6.19 -6.73
N LEU A 26 -9.38 6.23 -6.33
CA LEU A 26 -8.98 6.77 -5.04
C LEU A 26 -9.07 8.31 -5.06
N LEU A 27 -9.81 8.89 -4.13
CA LEU A 27 -9.94 10.34 -3.95
C LEU A 27 -9.09 10.80 -2.76
N TYR A 28 -8.30 11.85 -2.96
CA TYR A 28 -7.38 12.39 -1.96
C TYR A 28 -7.04 13.85 -2.24
N GLY A 29 -6.57 14.57 -1.21
CA GLY A 29 -6.14 15.96 -1.32
C GLY A 29 -4.74 16.15 -1.93
N PRO A 30 -4.37 17.37 -2.33
CA PRO A 30 -3.09 17.68 -2.97
C PRO A 30 -1.89 17.75 -2.00
N GLN A 31 -2.06 17.34 -0.74
CA GLN A 31 -1.07 17.54 0.31
C GLN A 31 0.24 16.79 0.01
N GLU A 32 1.37 17.50 0.09
CA GLU A 32 2.70 16.92 0.13
C GLU A 32 3.08 16.56 1.57
N PHE A 33 3.64 15.37 1.75
CA PHE A 33 4.11 14.87 3.03
C PHE A 33 5.20 13.82 2.83
N HIS A 34 5.87 13.46 3.92
CA HIS A 34 6.88 12.41 3.91
C HIS A 34 6.30 11.09 4.40
N VAL A 35 6.74 9.99 3.81
CA VAL A 35 6.29 8.63 4.08
C VAL A 35 7.40 7.85 4.77
N ALA A 36 7.07 7.15 5.84
CA ALA A 36 7.99 6.26 6.53
C ALA A 36 8.03 4.90 5.82
N THR A 37 9.21 4.44 5.40
CA THR A 37 9.35 3.15 4.70
C THR A 37 10.00 2.10 5.60
N LEU A 38 9.43 0.90 5.60
CA LEU A 38 9.89 -0.25 6.38
C LEU A 38 10.04 -1.46 5.45
N SER A 39 11.00 -2.33 5.75
CA SER A 39 11.16 -3.59 5.02
C SER A 39 10.53 -4.72 5.83
N ALA A 40 9.59 -5.47 5.26
CA ALA A 40 9.01 -6.65 5.90
C ALA A 40 10.08 -7.68 6.31
N VAL A 41 11.10 -7.85 5.47
CA VAL A 41 12.19 -8.81 5.68
C VAL A 41 13.08 -8.46 6.89
N THR A 42 13.34 -7.16 7.13
CA THR A 42 14.25 -6.75 8.22
C THR A 42 13.52 -6.19 9.43
N GLY A 43 12.23 -5.89 9.30
CA GLY A 43 11.43 -5.20 10.33
C GLY A 43 11.90 -3.77 10.66
N ARG A 44 12.90 -3.24 9.95
CA ARG A 44 13.52 -1.95 10.27
C ARG A 44 12.95 -0.82 9.42
N LEU A 45 12.81 0.35 10.04
CA LEU A 45 12.63 1.61 9.33
C LEU A 45 13.84 1.80 8.41
N ARG A 46 13.58 1.86 7.10
CA ARG A 46 14.62 2.07 6.09
C ARG A 46 14.95 3.55 5.95
N LYS A 47 13.92 4.39 5.73
CA LYS A 47 14.05 5.83 5.51
C LYS A 47 12.69 6.51 5.49
N THR A 48 12.71 7.82 5.70
CA THR A 48 11.60 8.72 5.41
C THR A 48 11.81 9.31 4.02
N VAL A 49 10.81 9.26 3.14
CA VAL A 49 10.91 9.71 1.74
C VAL A 49 9.78 10.68 1.38
N SER A 50 10.00 11.55 0.41
CA SER A 50 8.90 12.33 -0.19
C SER A 50 7.97 11.45 -1.03
N LEU A 51 6.77 11.93 -1.33
CA LEU A 51 5.83 11.21 -2.21
C LEU A 51 6.42 10.94 -3.60
N GLY A 52 7.18 11.89 -4.16
CA GLY A 52 7.83 11.73 -5.46
C GLY A 52 8.88 10.61 -5.51
N GLU A 53 9.47 10.28 -4.36
CA GLU A 53 10.49 9.22 -4.23
C GLU A 53 9.91 7.85 -3.86
N LEU A 54 8.62 7.77 -3.52
CA LEU A 54 7.96 6.57 -3.02
C LEU A 54 7.77 5.48 -4.09
N GLY A 55 7.66 5.89 -5.36
CA GLY A 55 7.44 5.02 -6.51
C GLY A 55 6.48 5.61 -7.52
N GLY A 56 5.93 4.75 -8.39
CA GLY A 56 4.99 5.15 -9.43
C GLY A 56 3.61 5.60 -8.90
N MET A 57 2.74 6.02 -9.82
CA MET A 57 1.44 6.63 -9.52
C MET A 57 0.58 5.83 -8.53
N ARG A 58 0.55 4.48 -8.62
CA ARG A 58 -0.22 3.65 -7.68
C ARG A 58 0.24 3.80 -6.23
N HIS A 59 1.56 3.87 -5.99
CA HIS A 59 2.12 4.04 -4.65
C HIS A 59 1.79 5.43 -4.10
N GLN A 60 1.90 6.45 -4.96
CA GLN A 60 1.57 7.83 -4.58
C GLN A 60 0.07 7.99 -4.29
N SER A 61 -0.80 7.42 -5.11
CA SER A 61 -2.25 7.42 -4.88
C SER A 61 -2.62 6.68 -3.60
N ALA A 62 -2.01 5.52 -3.32
CA ALA A 62 -2.23 4.77 -2.08
C ALA A 62 -1.82 5.59 -0.85
N ALA A 63 -0.61 6.18 -0.86
CA ALA A 63 -0.16 7.00 0.26
C ALA A 63 -1.08 8.20 0.51
N ARG A 64 -1.45 8.95 -0.53
CA ARG A 64 -2.35 10.10 -0.38
C ARG A 64 -3.74 9.69 0.09
N PHE A 65 -4.25 8.55 -0.38
CA PHE A 65 -5.52 8.00 0.06
C PHE A 65 -5.51 7.65 1.54
N VAL A 66 -4.49 6.92 2.02
CA VAL A 66 -4.33 6.56 3.44
C VAL A 66 -4.15 7.79 4.32
N ASN A 67 -3.38 8.79 3.87
CA ASN A 67 -3.23 10.05 4.61
C ASN A 67 -4.58 10.77 4.80
N THR A 68 -5.47 10.68 3.80
CA THR A 68 -6.82 11.25 3.84
C THR A 68 -7.78 10.37 4.66
N ASN A 69 -7.65 9.04 4.54
CA ASN A 69 -8.53 8.04 5.14
C ASN A 69 -7.73 7.14 6.09
N ARG A 70 -7.36 7.68 7.25
CA ARG A 70 -6.42 7.06 8.21
C ARG A 70 -6.87 5.71 8.78
N GLY A 71 -8.15 5.36 8.64
CA GLY A 71 -8.70 4.06 9.06
C GLY A 71 -8.69 2.98 7.97
N CYS A 72 -8.05 3.24 6.83
CA CYS A 72 -7.99 2.30 5.72
C CYS A 72 -6.54 1.87 5.45
N ASP A 73 -6.36 0.59 5.18
CA ASP A 73 -5.12 0.04 4.67
C ASP A 73 -5.22 -0.16 3.15
N VAL A 74 -4.11 0.08 2.44
CA VAL A 74 -4.04 -0.10 0.99
C VAL A 74 -2.88 -1.01 0.64
N PHE A 75 -3.16 -2.05 -0.15
CA PHE A 75 -2.16 -2.93 -0.72
C PHE A 75 -1.88 -2.53 -2.17
N VAL A 76 -0.61 -2.46 -2.53
CA VAL A 76 -0.17 -2.19 -3.90
C VAL A 76 0.72 -3.33 -4.34
N VAL A 77 0.31 -4.02 -5.41
CA VAL A 77 1.19 -4.88 -6.20
C VAL A 77 1.73 -4.04 -7.35
N SER A 78 3.04 -3.80 -7.31
CA SER A 78 3.73 -3.07 -8.37
C SER A 78 3.86 -3.91 -9.63
N GLN A 79 4.20 -3.27 -10.76
CA GLN A 79 4.36 -3.96 -12.04
C GLN A 79 5.49 -5.01 -12.02
N ASP A 80 6.52 -4.78 -11.20
CA ASP A 80 7.61 -5.73 -10.94
C ASP A 80 7.26 -6.81 -9.91
N GLY A 81 5.98 -6.89 -9.49
CA GLY A 81 5.47 -7.95 -8.62
C GLY A 81 5.75 -7.77 -7.13
N ARG A 82 6.28 -6.62 -6.70
CA ARG A 82 6.53 -6.33 -5.28
C ARG A 82 5.23 -5.93 -4.59
N LEU A 83 5.02 -6.46 -3.40
CA LEU A 83 3.85 -6.17 -2.57
C LEU A 83 4.22 -5.16 -1.48
N SER A 84 3.44 -4.09 -1.40
CA SER A 84 3.55 -3.09 -0.34
C SER A 84 2.21 -2.84 0.35
N MET A 85 2.25 -2.62 1.67
CA MET A 85 1.08 -2.23 2.47
C MET A 85 1.28 -0.82 3.00
N PHE A 86 0.25 0.01 2.86
CA PHE A 86 0.20 1.40 3.29
C PHE A 86 -0.80 1.51 4.43
N SER A 87 -0.41 2.13 5.54
CA SER A 87 -1.27 2.37 6.70
C SER A 87 -0.90 3.67 7.41
N TRP A 88 -1.84 4.28 8.12
CA TRP A 88 -1.56 5.43 8.97
C TRP A 88 -0.88 4.95 10.26
N SER A 89 0.26 5.53 10.59
CA SER A 89 0.95 5.24 11.86
C SER A 89 0.67 6.33 12.88
N GLU A 90 -0.07 6.01 13.93
CA GLU A 90 -0.28 6.93 15.05
C GLU A 90 1.02 7.23 15.81
N HIS A 91 1.98 6.32 15.83
CA HIS A 91 3.26 6.56 16.48
C HIS A 91 4.12 7.56 15.70
N LEU A 92 4.17 7.44 14.38
CA LEU A 92 5.00 8.29 13.52
C LEU A 92 4.25 9.54 13.02
N GLN A 93 2.94 9.63 13.25
CA GLN A 93 2.05 10.68 12.74
C GLN A 93 2.20 10.89 11.22
N THR A 94 2.36 9.79 10.49
CA THR A 94 2.46 9.79 9.02
C THR A 94 2.05 8.44 8.43
N VAL A 95 1.94 8.37 7.11
CA VAL A 95 1.79 7.11 6.38
C VAL A 95 3.07 6.29 6.51
N ALA A 96 2.90 5.05 6.96
CA ALA A 96 3.92 4.03 6.95
C ALA A 96 3.68 3.07 5.77
N VAL A 97 4.77 2.65 5.13
CA VAL A 97 4.75 1.70 4.02
C VAL A 97 5.66 0.54 4.34
N VAL A 98 5.07 -0.64 4.45
CA VAL A 98 5.81 -1.89 4.58
C VAL A 98 6.02 -2.45 3.18
N GLN A 99 7.27 -2.51 2.75
CA GLN A 99 7.70 -3.01 1.45
C GLN A 99 8.23 -4.45 1.55
N HIS A 100 8.29 -5.13 0.42
CA HIS A 100 8.83 -6.49 0.31
C HIS A 100 7.97 -7.55 1.01
N LEU A 101 6.66 -7.34 1.07
CA LEU A 101 5.72 -8.28 1.70
C LEU A 101 5.62 -9.61 0.95
N GLU A 102 6.00 -9.65 -0.32
CA GLU A 102 6.07 -10.87 -1.13
C GLU A 102 6.98 -11.93 -0.51
N HIS A 103 8.00 -11.52 0.25
CA HIS A 103 8.90 -12.45 0.93
C HIS A 103 8.31 -13.02 2.23
N PHE A 104 7.37 -12.32 2.86
CA PHE A 104 6.74 -12.77 4.10
C PHE A 104 5.79 -13.95 3.88
N ILE A 105 5.17 -14.03 2.69
CA ILE A 105 4.23 -15.10 2.34
C ILE A 105 4.96 -16.44 2.11
N TRP A 106 6.26 -16.43 1.79
CA TRP A 106 7.00 -17.63 1.44
C TRP A 106 7.58 -18.39 2.65
N GLU A 107 7.84 -17.72 3.79
CA GLU A 107 8.45 -18.38 4.95
C GLU A 107 7.51 -19.33 5.71
N GLN A 108 6.21 -19.31 5.42
CA GLN A 108 5.21 -20.19 6.05
C GLN A 108 4.96 -21.52 5.31
N GLN A 109 5.65 -21.78 4.18
CA GLN A 109 5.51 -23.04 3.41
C GLN A 109 6.72 -23.98 3.51
N ALA A 110 7.70 -23.67 4.36
CA ALA A 110 8.87 -24.52 4.61
C ALA A 110 8.85 -25.20 6.00
N GLY A 111 7.66 -25.67 6.41
CA GLY A 111 7.45 -26.49 7.61
C GLY A 111 6.98 -27.89 7.25
#